data_AF-A0A7Y2B2T7-F1
#
_entry.id   AF-A0A7Y2B2T7-F1
#
_cell.length_a   1.000
_cell.length_b   1.000
_cell.length_c   1.000
_cell.angle_alpha   90.00
_cell.angle_beta   90.00
_cell.angle_gamma   90.00
#
_symmetry.space_group_name_H-M   'P 1'
#
loop_
_entity.id
_entity.type
_entity.pdbx_description
1 polymer ?
#
loop_
_entity_poly.entity_id
_entity_poly.type
_entity_poly.pdbx_seq_one_letter_code
_entity_poly.pdbx_strand_id
1 'polypeptide(L)'
;MIAPQPFYQDRGTPIAVRLVADALLSLGAQVDVLTYPEGEDLVVEGLTILRIRSILPIHHVPIGFSWKKVALDIALSNHLRKLLREVRYDAIHAVEEATLPAILWRGKIPLLY
;
A
#
# COMPACT_ATOMS: atom_id res chain seq x y z
N MET A 1 -2.84 -5.39 0.67
CA MET A 1 -3.39 -4.13 0.13
C MET A 1 -2.23 -3.24 -0.31
N ILE A 2 -2.42 -2.45 -1.36
CA ILE A 2 -1.40 -1.52 -1.88
C ILE A 2 -2.02 -0.13 -1.97
N ALA A 3 -1.46 0.82 -1.21
CA ALA A 3 -1.95 2.19 -1.10
C ALA A 3 -0.84 3.18 -1.52
N PRO A 4 -0.97 3.86 -2.67
CA PRO A 4 0.03 4.78 -3.21
C PRO A 4 -0.05 6.15 -2.52
N GLN A 5 -0.13 6.14 -1.20
CA GLN A 5 -0.37 7.32 -0.36
C GLN A 5 0.19 7.12 1.06
N PRO A 6 0.27 8.17 1.88
CA PRO A 6 0.53 8.03 3.31
C PRO A 6 -0.55 7.19 4.00
N PHE A 7 -0.15 6.30 4.90
CA PHE A 7 -1.08 5.50 5.70
C PHE A 7 -0.45 5.16 7.07
N TYR A 8 -1.11 5.34 8.21
CA TYR A 8 -2.42 5.98 8.36
C TYR A 8 -2.30 7.49 8.60
N GLN A 9 -3.28 8.27 8.16
CA GLN A 9 -3.46 9.68 8.52
C GLN A 9 -4.97 9.92 8.60
N ASP A 10 -5.47 10.67 9.60
CA ASP A 10 -6.91 10.99 9.75
C ASP A 10 -7.42 12.00 8.70
N ARG A 11 -7.32 11.64 7.42
CA ARG A 11 -7.75 12.45 6.27
C ARG A 11 -8.19 11.54 5.13
N GLY A 12 -9.31 11.87 4.46
CA GLY A 12 -9.67 11.38 3.12
C GLY A 12 -9.49 9.87 2.86
N THR A 13 -8.81 9.52 1.76
CA THR A 13 -8.60 8.16 1.24
C THR A 13 -7.95 7.17 2.23
N PRO A 14 -6.99 7.56 3.11
CA PRO A 14 -6.52 6.71 4.19
C PRO A 14 -7.62 6.08 5.07
N ILE A 15 -8.74 6.77 5.30
CA ILE A 15 -9.89 6.23 6.05
C ILE A 15 -10.54 5.08 5.28
N ALA A 16 -10.72 5.23 3.97
CA ALA A 16 -11.31 4.17 3.15
C ALA A 16 -10.43 2.91 3.12
N VAL A 17 -9.11 3.08 2.97
CA VAL A 17 -8.14 1.97 3.06
C VAL A 17 -8.23 1.29 4.43
N ARG A 18 -8.36 2.08 5.50
CA ARG A 18 -8.51 1.56 6.86
C ARG A 18 -9.79 0.74 7.03
N LEU A 19 -10.92 1.23 6.53
CA LEU A 19 -12.21 0.52 6.59
C LEU A 19 -12.17 -0.82 5.85
N VAL A 20 -11.54 -0.87 4.67
CA VAL A 20 -11.37 -2.12 3.93
C VAL A 20 -10.45 -3.08 4.68
N ALA A 21 -9.35 -2.58 5.25
CA ALA A 21 -8.46 -3.40 6.07
C ALA A 21 -9.20 -4.00 7.28
N ASP A 22 -9.94 -3.17 8.03
CA ASP A 22 -10.72 -3.62 9.19
C ASP A 22 -11.79 -4.65 8.80
N ALA A 23 -12.47 -4.45 7.66
CA ALA A 23 -13.44 -5.43 7.16
C ALA A 23 -12.78 -6.79 6.84
N LEU A 24 -11.62 -6.79 6.18
CA LEU A 24 -10.87 -8.02 5.89
C LEU A 24 -10.38 -8.71 7.18
N LEU A 25 -9.88 -7.95 8.14
CA LEU A 25 -9.47 -8.47 9.45
C LEU A 25 -10.65 -9.10 10.20
N SER A 26 -11.84 -8.48 10.14
CA SER A 26 -13.06 -9.02 10.77
C SER A 26 -13.52 -10.35 10.15
N LEU A 27 -13.13 -10.62 8.91
CA LEU A 27 -13.34 -11.90 8.23
C LEU A 27 -12.25 -12.94 8.53
N GLY A 28 -11.28 -12.61 9.38
CA GLY A 28 -10.17 -13.48 9.78
C GLY A 28 -8.98 -13.48 8.81
N ALA A 29 -8.93 -12.55 7.85
CA ALA A 29 -7.77 -12.42 6.97
C ALA A 29 -6.59 -11.77 7.70
N GLN A 30 -5.37 -12.08 7.25
CA GLN A 30 -4.19 -11.29 7.59
C GLN A 30 -3.96 -10.24 6.50
N VAL A 31 -3.68 -9.00 6.90
CA VAL A 31 -3.61 -7.86 5.98
C VAL A 31 -2.27 -7.18 6.08
N ASP A 32 -1.51 -7.23 4.97
CA ASP A 32 -0.35 -6.36 4.78
C ASP A 32 -0.77 -5.13 3.98
N VAL A 33 -0.44 -3.93 4.45
CA VAL A 33 -0.66 -2.66 3.74
C VAL A 33 0.68 -2.10 3.28
N LEU A 34 0.97 -2.22 1.99
CA LEU A 34 2.15 -1.61 1.37
C LEU A 34 1.85 -0.14 1.02
N THR A 35 2.62 0.79 1.59
CA THR A 35 2.28 2.21 1.56
C THR A 35 3.52 3.12 1.52
N TYR A 36 3.30 4.42 1.34
CA TYR A 36 4.35 5.43 1.38
C TYR A 36 5.03 5.56 2.77
N PRO A 37 6.22 6.19 2.83
CA PRO A 37 6.96 6.32 4.08
C PRO A 37 6.23 7.13 5.15
N GLU A 38 5.38 8.07 4.74
CA GLU A 38 4.64 8.97 5.63
C GLU A 38 3.38 8.30 6.20
N GLY A 39 3.05 8.62 7.45
CA GLY A 39 1.86 8.15 8.15
C GLY A 39 2.14 7.79 9.61
N GLU A 40 1.10 7.34 10.28
CA GLU A 40 1.12 6.90 11.67
C GLU A 40 1.12 5.38 11.73
N ASP A 41 1.85 4.84 12.71
CA ASP A 41 1.87 3.42 12.98
C ASP A 41 0.65 3.05 13.82
N LEU A 42 -0.04 1.99 13.39
CA LEU A 42 -1.24 1.48 14.04
C LEU A 42 -0.94 0.10 14.59
N VAL A 43 -1.30 -0.14 15.85
CA VAL A 43 -1.21 -1.46 16.47
C VAL A 43 -2.58 -2.12 16.36
N VAL A 44 -2.75 -3.00 15.38
CA VAL A 44 -3.97 -3.76 15.14
C VAL A 44 -3.58 -5.21 14.89
N GLU A 45 -4.23 -6.15 15.57
CA GLU A 45 -3.95 -7.57 15.39
C GLU A 45 -4.27 -8.02 13.96
N GLY A 46 -3.35 -8.76 13.34
CA GLY A 46 -3.47 -9.22 11.95
C GLY A 46 -3.16 -8.18 10.88
N LEU A 47 -2.86 -6.93 11.25
CA LEU A 47 -2.47 -5.85 10.32
C LEU A 47 -0.96 -5.59 10.37
N THR A 48 -0.31 -5.64 9.22
CA THR A 48 1.10 -5.21 9.07
C THR A 48 1.16 -4.02 8.13
N ILE A 49 1.77 -2.91 8.58
CA ILE A 49 2.03 -1.76 7.71
C ILE A 49 3.46 -1.86 7.17
N LEU A 50 3.58 -2.02 5.85
CA LEU A 50 4.84 -2.12 5.13
C LEU A 50 5.12 -0.79 4.45
N ARG A 51 6.03 0.00 5.03
CA ARG A 51 6.43 1.29 4.48
C ARG A 51 7.61 1.14 3.53
N ILE A 52 7.49 1.71 2.34
CA ILE A 52 8.65 1.87 1.47
C ILE A 52 9.64 2.85 2.11
N ARG A 53 10.93 2.69 1.79
CA ARG A 53 11.94 3.66 2.22
C ARG A 53 11.91 4.86 1.28
N SER A 54 11.88 6.05 1.86
CA SER A 54 12.14 7.27 1.09
C SER A 54 13.64 7.47 0.94
N ILE A 55 14.11 7.73 -0.28
CA ILE A 55 15.50 8.20 -0.53
C ILE A 55 15.58 9.72 -0.32
N LEU A 56 14.44 10.42 -0.35
CA LEU A 56 14.33 11.86 -0.16
C LEU A 56 13.62 12.17 1.17
N PRO A 57 13.95 13.25 1.89
CA PRO A 57 13.12 13.73 3.01
C PRO A 57 11.81 14.26 2.43
N ILE A 58 10.83 13.37 2.31
CA ILE A 58 9.49 13.69 1.81
C ILE A 58 8.65 14.01 3.04
N HIS A 59 8.48 15.29 3.28
CA HIS A 59 7.46 15.82 4.16
C HIS A 59 6.36 16.39 3.26
N HIS A 60 5.11 15.99 3.50
CA HIS A 60 3.94 16.42 2.73
C HIS A 60 4.04 15.99 1.27
N VAL A 61 3.69 14.73 0.98
CA VAL A 61 3.45 14.30 -0.40
C VAL A 61 2.34 15.19 -0.99
N PRO A 62 2.63 15.99 -2.04
CA PRO A 62 1.64 16.90 -2.58
C PRO A 62 0.49 16.12 -3.23
N ILE A 63 -0.72 16.66 -3.15
CA ILE A 63 -1.88 16.14 -3.88
C ILE A 63 -1.65 16.41 -5.37
N GLY A 64 -1.91 15.43 -6.24
CA GLY A 64 -1.64 15.52 -7.69
C GLY A 64 -0.31 14.94 -8.15
N PHE A 65 -0.03 15.03 -9.46
CA PHE A 65 1.15 14.47 -10.11
C PHE A 65 2.43 15.24 -9.74
N SER A 66 3.50 14.52 -9.40
CA SER A 66 4.84 15.11 -9.24
C SER A 66 5.94 14.07 -9.48
N TRP A 67 7.13 14.51 -9.88
CA TRP A 67 8.29 13.62 -10.02
C TRP A 67 8.64 12.89 -8.71
N LYS A 68 8.32 13.49 -7.56
CA LYS A 68 8.48 12.85 -6.24
C LYS A 68 7.54 11.65 -6.10
N LYS A 69 6.29 11.76 -6.54
CA LYS A 69 5.35 10.63 -6.56
C LYS A 69 5.82 9.53 -7.50
N VAL A 70 6.27 9.88 -8.70
CA VAL A 70 6.81 8.89 -9.64
C VAL A 70 7.97 8.10 -9.02
N ALA A 71 8.87 8.78 -8.30
CA ALA A 71 9.94 8.09 -7.57
C ALA A 71 9.42 7.17 -6.45
N LEU A 72 8.38 7.60 -5.72
CA LEU A 72 7.72 6.78 -4.71
C LEU A 72 6.98 5.58 -5.31
N ASP A 73 6.28 5.76 -6.43
CA ASP A 73 5.59 4.70 -7.17
C ASP A 73 6.59 3.65 -7.67
N ILE A 74 7.76 4.07 -8.17
CA ILE A 74 8.82 3.15 -8.56
C ILE A 74 9.36 2.38 -7.34
N ALA A 75 9.58 3.06 -6.21
CA ALA A 75 10.01 2.40 -4.98
C ALA A 75 8.96 1.41 -4.45
N LEU A 76 7.68 1.78 -4.51
CA LEU A 76 6.53 0.95 -4.16
C LEU A 76 6.39 -0.26 -5.08
N SER A 77 6.50 -0.06 -6.39
CA SER A 77 6.51 -1.13 -7.39
C SER A 77 7.65 -2.13 -7.15
N ASN A 78 8.86 -1.64 -6.84
CA ASN A 78 10.00 -2.50 -6.51
C ASN A 78 9.80 -3.27 -5.20
N HIS A 79 9.26 -2.62 -4.17
CA HIS A 79 8.97 -3.28 -2.90
C HIS A 79 7.88 -4.35 -3.07
N LEU A 80 6.81 -4.04 -3.81
CA LEU A 80 5.76 -4.99 -4.17
C LEU A 80 6.34 -6.22 -4.87
N ARG A 81 7.18 -6.02 -5.89
CA ARG A 81 7.83 -7.13 -6.61
C ARG A 81 8.70 -7.99 -5.70
N LYS A 82 9.37 -7.40 -4.70
CA LYS A 82 10.13 -8.15 -3.70
C LYS A 82 9.18 -8.95 -2.79
N LEU A 83 8.17 -8.28 -2.26
CA LEU A 83 7.19 -8.84 -1.35
C LEU A 83 6.45 -10.05 -1.96
N LEU A 84 5.97 -9.92 -3.20
CA LEU A 84 5.29 -11.01 -3.92
C LEU A 84 6.19 -12.21 -4.26
N ARG A 85 7.53 -12.07 -4.17
CA ARG A 85 8.47 -13.19 -4.34
C ARG A 85 8.81 -13.89 -3.03
N GLU A 86 8.70 -13.17 -1.91
CA GLU A 86 9.08 -13.66 -0.58
C GLU A 86 7.88 -14.21 0.18
N VAL A 87 6.70 -13.64 -0.04
CA VAL A 87 5.46 -13.97 0.65
C VAL A 87 4.41 -14.41 -0.37
N ARG A 88 3.61 -15.43 -0.01
CA ARG A 88 2.47 -15.87 -0.82
C ARG A 88 1.21 -15.16 -0.34
N TYR A 89 0.54 -14.48 -1.25
CA TYR A 89 -0.73 -13.81 -1.00
C TYR A 89 -1.87 -14.51 -1.76
N ASP A 90 -3.02 -14.61 -1.12
CA ASP A 90 -4.25 -15.13 -1.73
C ASP A 90 -4.95 -14.11 -2.64
N ALA A 91 -4.79 -12.82 -2.33
CA ALA A 91 -5.34 -11.72 -3.13
C ALA A 91 -4.54 -10.43 -2.95
N ILE A 92 -4.60 -9.56 -3.96
CA ILE A 92 -4.08 -8.20 -3.91
C ILE A 92 -5.27 -7.25 -4.04
N HIS A 93 -5.39 -6.28 -3.14
CA HIS A 93 -6.28 -5.14 -3.30
C HIS A 93 -5.45 -3.89 -3.56
N ALA A 94 -5.60 -3.27 -4.73
CA ALA A 94 -4.78 -2.15 -5.18
C ALA A 94 -5.64 -0.90 -5.34
N VAL A 95 -5.20 0.21 -4.74
CA VAL A 95 -5.93 1.48 -4.70
C VAL A 95 -5.38 2.42 -5.77
N GLU A 96 -6.27 3.07 -6.53
CA GLU A 96 -5.94 4.14 -7.49
C GLU A 96 -4.78 3.77 -8.44
N GLU A 97 -3.69 4.54 -8.46
CA GLU A 97 -2.52 4.34 -9.33
C GLU A 97 -1.69 3.08 -8.98
N ALA A 98 -1.89 2.47 -7.80
CA ALA A 98 -1.21 1.22 -7.43
C ALA A 98 -1.68 0.01 -8.25
N THR A 99 -2.78 0.13 -8.99
CA THR A 99 -3.28 -0.92 -9.88
C THR A 99 -2.30 -1.23 -11.00
N LEU A 100 -1.57 -0.22 -11.51
CA LEU A 100 -0.57 -0.42 -12.55
C LEU A 100 0.57 -1.36 -12.10
N PRO A 101 1.29 -1.09 -11.01
CA PRO A 101 2.31 -2.02 -10.52
C PRO A 101 1.70 -3.36 -10.06
N ALA A 102 0.47 -3.38 -9.54
CA ALA A 102 -0.19 -4.62 -9.16
C ALA A 102 -0.44 -5.53 -10.37
N ILE A 103 -0.98 -5.01 -11.48
CA ILE A 103 -1.18 -5.78 -12.72
C ILE A 103 0.16 -6.31 -13.25
N LEU A 104 1.20 -5.48 -13.21
CA LEU A 104 2.52 -5.84 -13.72
C LEU A 104 3.16 -7.00 -12.94
N TRP A 105 3.00 -7.04 -11.61
CA TRP A 105 3.73 -7.97 -10.75
C TRP A 105 2.90 -9.11 -10.15
N ARG A 106 1.56 -9.07 -10.18
CA ARG A 106 0.68 -10.05 -9.50
C ARG A 106 0.85 -11.50 -9.96
N GLY A 107 1.34 -11.73 -11.18
CA GLY A 107 1.32 -13.07 -11.78
C GLY A 107 -0.09 -13.66 -11.82
N LYS A 108 -0.32 -14.77 -11.10
CA LYS A 108 -1.62 -15.45 -11.02
C LYS A 108 -2.48 -15.02 -9.83
N ILE A 109 -1.97 -14.13 -8.97
CA ILE A 109 -2.69 -13.71 -7.76
C ILE A 109 -3.92 -12.88 -8.20
N PRO A 110 -5.12 -13.17 -7.66
CA PRO A 110 -6.32 -12.36 -7.86
C PRO A 110 -6.07 -10.88 -7.50
N LEU A 111 -6.58 -9.98 -8.32
CA LEU A 111 -6.49 -8.53 -8.12
C LEU A 111 -7.89 -7.94 -7.94
N LEU A 112 -8.07 -7.22 -6.84
CA LEU A 112 -9.23 -6.41 -6.49
C LEU A 112 -8.84 -4.94 -6.66
N TYR A 113 -9.68 -4.15 -7.31
CA TYR A 113 -9.56 -2.71 -7.43
C TYR A 113 -10.66 -2.05 -6.59
#